data_AF-A0A1S1HFU5-F1
#
_entry.id   AF-A0A1S1HFU5-F1
#
_cell.length_a   1.000
_cell.length_b   1.000
_cell.length_c   1.000
_cell.angle_alpha   90.00
_cell.angle_beta   90.00
_cell.angle_gamma   90.00
#
_symmetry.space_group_name_H-M   'P 1'
#
loop_
_entity.id
_entity.type
_entity.pdbx_description
1 polymer ?
#
loop_
_entity_poly.entity_id
_entity_poly.type
_entity_poly.pdbx_seq_one_letter_code
_entity_poly.pdbx_strand_id
1 'polypeptide(L)'
;MRVPVVPQAGCEHGECFAGVSRLVGKTGGEMVTGWCIWERPRAWAEAEHHAVWRREDGSLIDPTPKPDGETEILFVPDASALWAGPGHNGLPTVRRPNQLNRNAITWVEMADQADALIRPYRIPGVFGIPANVMEQLRVLAEKQKKAEARLQAKGL
;
A
#
# COMPACT_ATOMS: atom_id res chain seq x y z
N MET A 1 -3.09 -15.32 4.19
CA MET A 1 -3.75 -15.54 5.50
C MET A 1 -4.52 -14.28 5.89
N ARG A 2 -5.61 -14.40 6.67
CA ARG A 2 -6.28 -13.21 7.23
C ARG A 2 -5.52 -12.76 8.47
N VAL A 3 -5.24 -11.46 8.57
CA VAL A 3 -4.55 -10.83 9.70
C VAL A 3 -5.46 -9.75 10.27
N PRO A 4 -5.80 -9.80 11.57
CA PRO A 4 -6.65 -8.78 12.18
C PRO A 4 -5.94 -7.43 12.23
N VAL A 5 -6.68 -6.37 11.91
CA VAL A 5 -6.24 -4.98 12.07
C VAL A 5 -6.53 -4.56 13.51
N VAL A 6 -5.47 -4.27 14.25
CA VAL A 6 -5.54 -3.86 15.66
C VAL A 6 -4.69 -2.61 15.82
N PRO A 7 -5.24 -1.42 15.54
CA PRO A 7 -4.48 -0.18 15.54
C PRO A 7 -3.69 0.01 16.84
N GLN A 8 -2.42 0.39 16.71
CA GLN A 8 -1.55 0.65 17.86
C GLN A 8 -1.13 2.12 17.90
N ALA A 9 -0.90 2.64 19.10
CA ALA A 9 -0.39 3.99 19.29
C ALA A 9 0.97 4.16 18.57
N GLY A 10 1.10 5.23 17.78
CA GLY A 10 2.31 5.51 16.98
C GLY A 10 2.40 4.73 15.67
N CYS A 11 1.34 4.02 15.26
CA CYS A 11 1.19 3.46 13.92
C CYS A 11 0.20 4.31 13.13
N GLU A 12 0.65 4.88 12.02
CA GLU A 12 -0.15 5.79 11.19
C GLU A 12 -0.45 5.18 9.83
N HIS A 13 -1.55 5.62 9.23
CA HIS A 13 -1.92 5.23 7.87
C HIS A 13 -0.78 5.57 6.88
N GLY A 14 -0.43 4.63 6.01
CA GLY A 14 0.69 4.78 5.08
C GLY A 14 2.09 4.60 5.68
N GLU A 15 2.21 4.41 7.01
CA GLU A 15 3.49 4.22 7.70
C GLU A 15 3.66 2.80 8.28
N CYS A 16 3.28 1.75 7.53
CA CYS A 16 3.28 0.38 8.07
C CYS A 16 4.66 -0.08 8.57
N PHE A 17 5.72 0.18 7.80
CA PHE A 17 7.09 -0.17 8.20
C PHE A 17 7.58 0.61 9.42
N ALA A 18 7.41 1.94 9.41
CA ALA A 18 7.88 2.79 10.50
C ALA A 18 7.10 2.50 11.80
N GLY A 19 5.77 2.33 11.71
CA GLY A 19 4.92 1.96 12.83
C GLY A 19 5.32 0.64 13.47
N VAL A 20 5.45 -0.43 12.66
CA VAL A 20 5.86 -1.75 13.16
C VAL A 20 7.29 -1.71 13.71
N SER A 21 8.23 -1.00 13.06
CA SER A 21 9.61 -0.86 13.56
C SER A 21 9.65 -0.19 14.94
N ARG A 22 8.87 0.89 15.13
CA ARG A 22 8.72 1.55 16.44
C ARG A 22 8.12 0.62 17.49
N LEU A 23 7.11 -0.17 17.12
CA LEU A 23 6.49 -1.15 18.04
C LEU A 23 7.47 -2.22 18.49
N VAL A 24 8.21 -2.82 17.55
CA VAL A 24 9.22 -3.83 17.85
C VAL A 24 10.29 -3.28 18.78
N GLY A 25 10.80 -2.06 18.51
CA GLY A 25 11.80 -1.43 19.37
C GLY A 25 11.30 -1.11 20.78
N LYS A 26 10.00 -0.82 20.95
CA LYS A 26 9.40 -0.45 22.24
C LYS A 26 8.88 -1.64 23.05
N THR A 27 8.32 -2.64 22.37
CA THR A 27 7.47 -3.68 22.98
C THR A 27 7.98 -5.09 22.69
N GLY A 28 9.02 -5.25 21.86
CA GLY A 28 9.50 -6.56 21.42
C GLY A 28 8.65 -7.16 20.29
N GLY A 29 8.80 -8.47 20.09
CA GLY A 29 8.23 -9.16 18.93
C GLY A 29 9.04 -8.94 17.65
N GLU A 30 8.38 -9.07 16.50
CA GLU A 30 9.04 -9.12 15.20
C GLU A 30 8.24 -8.42 14.10
N MET A 31 8.95 -7.75 13.20
CA MET A 31 8.38 -7.26 11.94
C MET A 31 8.32 -8.41 10.94
N VAL A 32 7.13 -8.73 10.46
CA VAL A 32 6.94 -9.67 9.36
C VAL A 32 6.56 -8.87 8.11
N THR A 33 7.37 -8.99 7.05
CA THR A 33 7.15 -8.31 5.78
C THR A 33 6.50 -9.24 4.75
N GLY A 34 5.85 -8.63 3.77
CA GLY A 34 5.13 -9.34 2.73
C GLY A 34 4.21 -8.43 1.94
N TRP A 35 3.09 -8.98 1.50
CA TRP A 35 2.16 -8.32 0.61
C TRP A 35 0.76 -8.28 1.21
N CYS A 36 0.20 -7.07 1.35
CA CYS A 36 -1.22 -6.87 1.60
C CYS A 36 -1.96 -6.91 0.27
N ILE A 37 -2.98 -7.75 0.17
CA ILE A 37 -3.74 -7.95 -1.06
C ILE A 37 -5.02 -7.12 -1.02
N TRP A 38 -5.14 -6.21 -1.99
CA TRP A 38 -6.35 -5.43 -2.23
C TRP A 38 -7.00 -5.87 -3.54
N GLU A 39 -8.32 -5.84 -3.59
CA GLU A 39 -9.05 -6.15 -4.81
C GLU A 39 -10.14 -5.13 -5.09
N ARG A 40 -10.27 -4.77 -6.36
CA ARG A 40 -11.49 -4.21 -6.91
C ARG A 40 -12.15 -5.31 -7.74
N PRO A 41 -13.28 -5.89 -7.28
CA PRO A 41 -13.87 -7.06 -7.91
C PRO A 41 -14.03 -6.90 -9.43
N ARG A 42 -13.51 -7.88 -10.18
CA ARG A 42 -13.56 -7.93 -11.66
C ARG A 42 -12.83 -6.78 -12.37
N ALA A 43 -12.13 -5.91 -11.65
CA ALA A 43 -11.37 -4.80 -12.21
C ALA A 43 -9.86 -5.02 -12.04
N TRP A 44 -9.33 -5.10 -10.82
CA TRP A 44 -7.90 -5.34 -10.60
C TRP A 44 -7.61 -5.91 -9.21
N ALA A 45 -6.39 -6.40 -9.03
CA ALA A 45 -5.82 -6.74 -7.74
C ALA A 45 -4.50 -6.00 -7.54
N GLU A 46 -4.18 -5.69 -6.29
CA GLU A 46 -2.95 -5.02 -5.86
C GLU A 46 -2.28 -5.86 -4.77
N ALA A 47 -0.97 -5.98 -4.85
CA ALA A 47 -0.10 -6.48 -3.80
C ALA A 47 0.75 -5.31 -3.29
N GLU A 48 0.32 -4.71 -2.19
CA GLU A 48 1.01 -3.61 -1.53
C GLU A 48 2.09 -4.17 -0.60
N HIS A 49 3.33 -3.69 -0.75
CA HIS A 49 4.40 -4.10 0.16
C HIS A 49 4.10 -3.60 1.57
N HIS A 50 3.95 -4.53 2.50
CA HIS A 50 3.37 -4.24 3.81
C HIS A 50 4.13 -4.92 4.94
N ALA A 51 4.09 -4.30 6.12
CA ALA A 51 4.62 -4.86 7.36
C ALA A 51 3.49 -5.08 8.36
N VAL A 52 3.51 -6.25 8.99
CA VAL A 52 2.65 -6.60 10.13
C VAL A 52 3.52 -6.93 11.34
N TRP A 53 2.94 -6.88 12.53
CA TRP A 53 3.66 -7.14 13.78
C TRP A 53 3.31 -8.53 14.32
N ARG A 54 4.34 -9.35 14.50
CA ARG A 54 4.25 -10.61 15.26
C ARG A 54 4.61 -10.33 16.71
N ARG A 55 3.65 -10.52 17.60
CA ARG A 55 3.85 -10.39 19.05
C ARG A 55 4.69 -11.55 19.59
N GLU A 56 5.18 -11.41 20.83
CA GLU A 56 5.96 -12.46 21.51
C GLU A 56 5.17 -13.76 21.72
N ASP A 57 3.86 -13.67 21.89
CA ASP A 57 2.96 -14.83 21.96
C ASP A 57 2.74 -15.53 20.60
N GLY A 58 3.38 -15.04 19.53
CA GLY A 58 3.30 -15.55 18.17
C GLY A 58 2.10 -15.05 17.37
N SER A 59 1.18 -14.29 17.98
CA SER A 59 0.03 -13.72 17.26
C SER A 59 0.48 -12.65 16.26
N LEU A 60 -0.15 -12.67 15.09
CA LEU A 60 0.13 -11.73 14.00
C LEU A 60 -1.00 -10.72 13.90
N ILE A 61 -0.68 -9.43 13.97
CA ILE A 61 -1.64 -8.34 13.81
C ILE A 61 -1.12 -7.29 12.83
N ASP A 62 -2.03 -6.60 12.15
CA ASP A 62 -1.72 -5.38 11.43
C ASP A 62 -1.97 -4.19 12.36
N PRO A 63 -0.94 -3.49 12.83
CA PRO A 63 -1.12 -2.36 13.73
C PRO A 63 -1.46 -1.06 12.99
N THR A 64 -1.46 -1.06 11.66
CA THR A 64 -1.68 0.14 10.85
C THR A 64 -3.18 0.37 10.61
N PRO A 65 -3.75 1.49 11.08
CA PRO A 65 -5.16 1.80 10.86
C PRO A 65 -5.48 1.89 9.36
N LYS A 66 -6.67 1.39 8.98
CA LYS A 66 -7.16 1.46 7.62
C LYS A 66 -8.18 2.58 7.45
N PRO A 67 -8.12 3.35 6.35
CA PRO A 67 -8.92 4.56 6.19
C PRO A 67 -10.41 4.23 6.08
N ASP A 68 -10.75 3.07 5.52
CA ASP A 68 -12.12 2.62 5.30
C ASP A 68 -12.64 1.72 6.44
N GLY A 69 -11.86 1.60 7.53
CA GLY A 69 -12.25 0.88 8.74
C GLY A 69 -12.15 -0.64 8.63
N GLU A 70 -11.40 -1.20 7.67
CA GLU A 70 -11.20 -2.64 7.60
C GLU A 70 -10.61 -3.20 8.90
N THR A 71 -11.25 -4.24 9.42
CA THR A 71 -10.85 -4.91 10.66
C THR A 71 -9.90 -6.09 10.42
N GLU A 72 -9.63 -6.42 9.17
CA GLU A 72 -8.70 -7.48 8.77
C GLU A 72 -8.16 -7.23 7.36
N ILE A 73 -6.97 -7.75 7.09
CA ILE A 73 -6.36 -7.75 5.76
C ILE A 73 -6.06 -9.17 5.27
N LEU A 74 -6.05 -9.34 3.95
CA LEU A 74 -5.46 -10.52 3.32
C LEU A 74 -3.96 -10.29 3.16
N PHE A 75 -3.16 -11.00 3.93
CA PHE A 75 -1.70 -10.85 3.94
C PHE A 75 -0.99 -12.12 3.43
N VAL A 76 0.04 -11.92 2.62
CA VAL A 76 0.93 -12.99 2.13
C VAL A 76 2.34 -12.68 2.63
N PRO A 77 2.82 -13.37 3.69
CA PRO A 77 4.19 -13.21 4.16
C PRO A 77 5.19 -13.58 3.06
N ASP A 78 6.26 -12.79 2.94
CA ASP A 78 7.30 -13.02 1.94
C ASP A 78 8.66 -12.63 2.52
N ALA A 79 9.45 -13.65 2.89
CA ALA A 79 10.78 -13.47 3.49
C ALA A 79 11.79 -12.81 2.54
N SER A 80 11.50 -12.75 1.23
CA SER A 80 12.33 -12.06 0.25
C SER A 80 11.95 -10.57 0.08
N ALA A 81 10.74 -10.19 0.49
CA ALA A 81 10.25 -8.81 0.45
C ALA A 81 10.75 -8.03 1.68
N LEU A 82 12.06 -7.80 1.76
CA LEU A 82 12.67 -7.11 2.89
C LEU A 82 12.56 -5.58 2.75
N TRP A 83 12.25 -4.90 3.85
CA TRP A 83 12.37 -3.44 3.94
C TRP A 83 13.78 -3.05 4.36
N ALA A 84 14.39 -2.11 3.63
CA ALA A 84 15.76 -1.66 3.86
C ALA A 84 15.93 -0.77 5.12
N GLY A 85 14.85 -0.49 5.84
CA GLY A 85 14.88 0.30 7.09
C GLY A 85 14.58 1.78 6.90
N PRO A 86 14.71 2.58 7.98
CA PRO A 86 14.44 4.01 7.95
C PRO A 86 15.15 4.74 6.81
N GLY A 87 14.50 5.73 6.21
CA GLY A 87 15.03 6.46 5.05
C GLY A 87 14.93 5.70 3.72
N HIS A 88 14.20 4.58 3.67
CA HIS A 88 13.93 3.85 2.44
C HIS A 88 12.43 3.63 2.24
N ASN A 89 12.00 3.69 0.98
CA ASN A 89 10.66 3.27 0.59
C ASN A 89 10.49 1.75 0.73
N GLY A 90 9.24 1.31 0.89
CA GLY A 90 8.87 -0.07 0.59
C GLY A 90 9.12 -0.44 -0.88
N LEU A 91 9.10 -1.73 -1.19
CA LEU A 91 9.06 -2.21 -2.57
C LEU A 91 7.83 -1.65 -3.31
N PRO A 92 7.90 -1.44 -4.63
CA PRO A 92 6.76 -0.98 -5.40
C PRO A 92 5.56 -1.93 -5.25
N THR A 93 4.36 -1.34 -5.13
CA THR A 93 3.10 -2.11 -5.22
C THR A 93 3.03 -2.79 -6.58
N VAL A 94 2.65 -4.07 -6.60
CA VAL A 94 2.44 -4.82 -7.83
C VAL A 94 0.95 -4.85 -8.14
N ARG A 95 0.56 -4.36 -9.31
CA ARG A 95 -0.84 -4.32 -9.74
C ARG A 95 -1.09 -5.21 -10.95
N ARG A 96 -2.27 -5.82 -10.99
CA ARG A 96 -2.72 -6.65 -12.10
C ARG A 96 -4.16 -6.31 -12.48
N PRO A 97 -4.41 -5.74 -13.67
CA PRO A 97 -5.75 -5.47 -14.14
C PRO A 97 -6.39 -6.73 -14.73
N ASN A 98 -7.72 -6.75 -14.73
CA ASN A 98 -8.50 -7.60 -15.61
C ASN A 98 -8.24 -7.17 -17.07
N GLN A 99 -7.55 -8.05 -17.81
CA GLN A 99 -7.11 -7.82 -19.18
C GLN A 99 -8.27 -7.66 -20.18
N LEU A 100 -9.49 -8.07 -19.80
CA LEU A 100 -10.68 -7.90 -20.64
C LEU A 100 -11.36 -6.54 -20.45
N ASN A 101 -10.90 -5.73 -19.50
CA ASN A 101 -11.50 -4.44 -19.18
C ASN A 101 -10.50 -3.29 -19.41
N ARG A 102 -10.67 -2.57 -20.52
CA ARG A 102 -9.82 -1.43 -20.86
C ARG A 102 -9.75 -0.35 -19.79
N ASN A 103 -10.83 -0.10 -19.05
CA ASN A 103 -10.79 0.90 -17.98
C ASN A 103 -9.95 0.43 -16.80
N ALA A 104 -9.97 -0.87 -16.49
CA ALA A 104 -9.09 -1.43 -15.46
C ALA A 104 -7.61 -1.37 -15.87
N ILE A 105 -7.31 -1.70 -17.14
CA ILE A 105 -5.95 -1.55 -17.70
C ILE A 105 -5.49 -0.09 -17.58
N THR A 106 -6.29 0.86 -18.07
CA THR A 106 -5.96 2.29 -17.98
C THR A 106 -5.78 2.74 -16.54
N TRP A 107 -6.61 2.29 -15.60
CA TRP A 107 -6.47 2.67 -14.19
C TRP A 107 -5.14 2.19 -13.62
N VAL A 108 -4.79 0.91 -13.83
CA VAL A 108 -3.53 0.33 -13.35
C VAL A 108 -2.31 1.01 -13.99
N GLU A 109 -2.32 1.25 -15.29
CA GLU A 109 -1.22 1.94 -15.98
C GLU A 109 -0.97 3.34 -15.40
N MET A 110 -2.04 4.10 -15.12
CA MET A 110 -1.90 5.42 -14.53
C MET A 110 -1.46 5.34 -13.05
N ALA A 111 -1.89 4.32 -12.32
CA ALA A 111 -1.47 4.09 -10.93
C ALA A 111 0.03 3.81 -10.85
N ASP A 112 0.52 2.89 -11.69
CA ASP A 112 1.93 2.50 -11.69
C ASP A 112 2.82 3.65 -12.17
N GLN A 113 2.36 4.45 -13.14
CA GLN A 113 3.05 5.68 -13.53
C GLN A 113 3.10 6.72 -12.41
N ALA A 114 1.98 6.93 -11.69
CA ALA A 114 1.93 7.88 -10.59
C ALA A 114 2.83 7.46 -9.43
N ASP A 115 2.79 6.18 -9.04
CA ASP A 115 3.65 5.63 -8.01
C ASP A 115 5.13 5.72 -8.40
N ALA A 116 5.50 5.35 -9.63
CA ALA A 116 6.87 5.49 -10.10
C ALA A 116 7.37 6.94 -10.05
N LEU A 117 6.49 7.88 -10.41
CA LEU A 117 6.79 9.31 -10.45
C LEU A 117 6.98 9.92 -9.05
N ILE A 118 6.12 9.57 -8.08
CA ILE A 118 6.17 10.14 -6.73
C ILE A 118 7.16 9.43 -5.81
N ARG A 119 7.48 8.16 -6.08
CA ARG A 119 8.27 7.31 -5.17
C ARG A 119 9.60 7.93 -4.70
N PRO A 120 10.41 8.61 -5.54
CA PRO A 120 11.65 9.25 -5.06
C PRO A 120 11.42 10.31 -3.97
N TYR A 121 10.21 10.89 -3.92
CA TYR A 121 9.82 11.94 -2.97
C TYR A 121 9.06 11.42 -1.75
N ARG A 122 8.75 10.11 -1.69
CA ARG A 122 8.15 9.45 -0.52
C ARG A 122 9.20 8.99 0.52
N ILE A 123 10.48 9.17 0.23
CA ILE A 123 11.57 8.78 1.12
C ILE A 123 11.52 9.67 2.37
N PRO A 124 11.52 9.10 3.60
CA PRO A 124 11.60 9.88 4.82
C PRO A 124 12.79 10.85 4.81
N GLY A 125 12.53 12.14 5.04
CA GLY A 125 13.55 13.20 5.02
C GLY A 125 13.71 13.92 3.68
N VAL A 126 13.06 13.46 2.61
CA VAL A 126 12.92 14.24 1.36
C VAL A 126 11.73 15.18 1.50
N PHE A 127 11.97 16.48 1.36
CA PHE A 127 10.94 17.51 1.51
C PHE A 127 10.61 18.15 0.16
N GLY A 128 9.31 18.30 -0.10
CA GLY A 128 8.79 18.98 -1.27
C GLY A 128 8.72 18.08 -2.51
N ILE A 129 7.61 18.20 -3.23
CA ILE A 129 7.41 17.57 -4.53
C ILE A 129 7.53 18.67 -5.59
N PRO A 130 8.39 18.52 -6.62
CA PRO A 130 8.54 19.54 -7.65
C PRO A 130 7.21 19.85 -8.35
N ALA A 131 6.97 21.12 -8.70
CA ALA A 131 5.68 21.55 -9.28
C ALA A 131 5.34 20.83 -10.60
N ASN A 132 6.35 20.53 -11.42
CA ASN A 132 6.17 19.75 -12.65
C ASN A 132 5.76 18.29 -12.37
N VAL A 133 6.27 17.70 -11.30
CA VAL A 133 5.88 16.36 -10.83
C VAL A 133 4.44 16.40 -10.33
N MET A 134 4.07 17.42 -9.54
CA MET A 134 2.69 17.63 -9.08
C MET A 134 1.69 17.78 -10.24
N GLU A 135 2.04 18.54 -11.28
CA GLU A 135 1.15 18.69 -12.44
C GLU A 135 0.98 17.38 -13.22
N GLN A 136 2.07 16.61 -13.39
CA GLN A 136 2.00 15.28 -14.00
C GLN A 136 1.11 14.34 -13.18
N LEU A 137 1.27 14.32 -11.84
CA LEU A 137 0.42 13.53 -10.95
C LEU A 137 -1.05 13.93 -11.07
N ARG A 138 -1.35 15.24 -11.17
CA ARG A 138 -2.72 15.73 -11.39
C ARG A 138 -3.32 15.20 -12.69
N VAL A 139 -2.55 15.21 -13.78
CA VAL A 139 -2.98 14.65 -15.07
C VAL A 139 -3.26 13.16 -14.97
N LEU A 140 -2.40 12.39 -14.29
CA LEU A 140 -2.60 10.95 -14.08
C LEU A 140 -3.83 10.67 -13.20
N ALA A 141 -4.00 11.42 -12.11
CA ALA A 141 -5.15 11.30 -11.21
C ALA A 141 -6.48 11.57 -11.93
N GLU A 142 -6.54 12.59 -12.80
CA GLU A 142 -7.73 12.87 -13.61
C GLU A 142 -8.06 11.72 -14.58
N LYS A 143 -7.03 11.06 -15.15
CA LYS A 143 -7.23 9.89 -16.01
C LYS A 143 -7.72 8.68 -15.19
N GLN A 144 -7.15 8.44 -14.01
CA GLN A 144 -7.62 7.39 -13.10
C GLN A 144 -9.08 7.61 -12.69
N LYS A 145 -9.43 8.81 -12.24
CA LYS A 145 -10.79 9.16 -11.82
C LYS A 145 -11.81 8.92 -12.94
N LYS A 146 -11.45 9.25 -14.19
CA LYS A 146 -12.30 8.96 -15.37
C LYS A 146 -12.43 7.47 -15.65
N ALA A 147 -11.34 6.70 -15.54
CA ALA A 147 -11.38 5.26 -15.71
C ALA A 147 -12.24 4.58 -14.63
N GLU A 148 -12.08 5.02 -13.38
CA GLU A 148 -12.84 4.53 -12.23
C GLU A 148 -14.33 4.87 -12.34
N ALA A 149 -14.69 6.10 -12.71
CA ALA A 149 -16.09 6.47 -12.94
C ALA A 149 -16.77 5.59 -14.01
N ARG A 150 -16.02 5.19 -15.05
CA ARG A 150 -16.53 4.27 -16.08
C ARG A 150 -16.64 2.82 -15.61
N LEU A 151 -15.89 2.42 -14.59
CA LEU A 151 -16.03 1.11 -13.95
C LEU A 151 -17.26 1.11 -13.04
N GLN A 152 -17.40 2.14 -12.21
CA GLN A 152 -18.57 2.32 -11.34
C GLN A 152 -19.88 2.35 -12.14
N ALA A 153 -19.91 3.04 -13.29
CA ALA A 153 -21.07 3.06 -14.19
C ALA A 153 -21.45 1.67 -14.77
N LYS A 154 -20.55 0.69 -14.70
CA LYS A 154 -20.78 -0.71 -15.11
C LYS A 154 -21.04 -1.66 -13.93
N GLY A 155 -21.18 -1.12 -12.71
CA GLY A 155 -21.30 -1.91 -11.49
C GLY A 155 -20.02 -2.65 -11.11
N LEU A 156 -18.86 -2.06 -11.46
CA LEU A 156 -17.51 -2.59 -11.17
C LEU A 156 -16.73 -1.67 -10.23
#